data_AF-A0A5B7HG32-F1
#
_entry.id   AF-A0A5B7HG32-F1
#
_cell.length_a   1.000
_cell.length_b   1.000
_cell.length_c   1.000
_cell.angle_alpha   90.00
_cell.angle_beta   90.00
_cell.angle_gamma   90.00
#
_symmetry.space_group_name_H-M   'P 1'
#
loop_
_entity.id
_entity.type
_entity.pdbx_description
1 polymer ?
#
loop_
_entity_poly.entity_id
_entity_poly.type
_entity_poly.pdbx_seq_one_letter_code
_entity_poly.pdbx_strand_id
1 'polypeptide(L)'
;MDRVGPEGWEDLAHVDSAWVTVHLRDVNDNPPVFSRPHAHVTVREDAVPGTPLAALPARDPDAQSGQQGVDYRLEGGWGSLMVDTDGSVSLWRQLDREAPDGATGKALVVAVDHGVPPLSATATLTITVADVNDCPPRLLPPTVLHVMEGGPPTRLGILKVTDPDVWALGHGPPFTLSLAPTNPPHVLSLIKLKFDPREYDGVFCVAGCAAA
;
A
#
# COMPACT_ATOMS: atom_id res chain seq x y z
N MET A 1 6.53 109.94 0.27
CA MET A 1 7.13 108.90 1.12
C MET A 1 6.36 107.62 0.81
N ASP A 2 6.84 106.84 -0.15
CA ASP A 2 7.86 105.78 0.00
C ASP A 2 7.10 104.44 0.02
N ARG A 3 7.33 103.42 -0.81
CA ARG A 3 8.29 103.11 -1.88
C ARG A 3 7.62 102.07 -2.79
N VAL A 4 7.96 102.08 -4.07
CA VAL A 4 7.79 100.92 -4.95
C VAL A 4 8.95 99.94 -4.65
N GLY A 5 8.64 98.65 -4.49
CA GLY A 5 9.59 97.54 -4.48
C GLY A 5 8.86 96.24 -4.85
N PRO A 6 9.45 95.36 -5.66
CA PRO A 6 8.81 94.82 -6.86
C PRO A 6 8.29 93.39 -6.68
N GLU A 7 7.34 93.01 -7.55
CA GLU A 7 7.04 91.63 -8.01
C GLU A 7 7.10 90.54 -6.92
N GLY A 8 6.00 90.15 -6.30
CA GLY A 8 4.86 89.58 -7.02
C GLY A 8 5.13 88.13 -7.45
N TRP A 9 5.48 87.26 -6.51
CA TRP A 9 5.18 85.82 -6.56
C TRP A 9 5.44 85.20 -5.18
N GLU A 10 4.48 85.32 -4.27
CA GLU A 10 4.31 84.22 -3.32
C GLU A 10 3.70 83.09 -4.15
N ASP A 11 4.53 82.15 -4.60
CA ASP A 11 4.05 80.90 -5.16
C ASP A 11 3.38 80.14 -4.01
N LEU A 12 2.11 80.47 -3.77
CA LEU A 12 1.22 79.69 -2.93
C LEU A 12 1.04 78.38 -3.65
N ALA A 13 1.93 77.43 -3.35
CA ALA A 13 1.96 76.13 -4.00
C ALA A 13 0.54 75.55 -4.05
N HIS A 14 -0.04 75.51 -5.24
CA HIS A 14 -1.33 74.87 -5.45
C HIS A 14 -1.12 73.37 -5.36
N VAL A 15 -1.70 72.75 -4.34
CA VAL A 15 -1.68 71.30 -4.16
C VAL A 15 -3.08 70.77 -4.41
N ASP A 16 -3.17 69.77 -5.28
CA ASP A 16 -4.35 68.94 -5.48
C ASP A 16 -4.00 67.50 -5.09
N SER A 17 -4.98 66.71 -4.68
CA SER A 17 -4.77 65.34 -4.25
C SER A 17 -5.90 64.45 -4.73
N ALA A 18 -5.53 63.28 -5.26
CA ALA A 18 -6.47 62.28 -5.74
C ALA A 18 -6.21 60.94 -5.07
N TRP A 19 -7.27 60.17 -4.86
CA TRP A 19 -7.19 58.79 -4.42
C TRP A 19 -6.89 57.89 -5.62
N VAL A 20 -5.86 57.06 -5.48
CA VAL A 20 -5.55 55.99 -6.44
C VAL A 20 -5.87 54.67 -5.78
N THR A 21 -6.77 53.91 -6.40
CA THR A 21 -7.03 52.52 -6.01
C THR A 21 -6.18 51.61 -6.90
N VAL A 22 -5.28 50.85 -6.27
CA VAL A 22 -4.47 49.84 -6.94
C VAL A 22 -5.04 48.47 -6.61
N HIS A 23 -5.46 47.73 -7.64
CA HIS A 23 -5.86 46.34 -7.50
C HIS A 23 -4.68 45.44 -7.85
N LEU A 24 -4.20 44.67 -6.87
CA LEU A 24 -3.24 43.61 -7.12
C LEU A 24 -3.98 42.43 -7.77
N ARG A 25 -3.45 41.97 -8.91
CA ARG A 25 -3.93 40.74 -9.56
C ARG A 25 -3.04 39.60 -9.11
N ASP A 26 -3.68 38.51 -8.74
CA ASP A 26 -3.02 37.27 -8.38
C ASP A 26 -2.39 36.60 -9.62
N VAL A 27 -1.25 35.94 -9.43
CA VAL A 27 -0.54 35.15 -10.44
C VAL A 27 -0.31 33.78 -9.83
N ASN A 28 -0.46 32.70 -10.61
CA ASN A 28 -0.21 31.34 -10.14
C ASN A 28 1.29 31.12 -9.89
N ASP A 29 1.74 31.40 -8.67
CA ASP A 29 3.15 31.33 -8.27
C ASP A 29 3.38 30.45 -7.03
N ASN A 30 2.32 29.94 -6.41
CA ASN A 30 2.38 28.99 -5.31
C ASN A 30 1.82 27.63 -5.74
N PRO A 31 2.58 26.53 -5.62
CA PRO A 31 2.04 25.20 -5.88
C PRO A 31 1.09 24.73 -4.77
N PRO A 32 0.23 23.74 -5.05
CA PRO A 32 -0.52 23.04 -4.02
C PRO A 32 0.39 22.48 -2.93
N VAL A 33 -0.07 22.46 -1.68
CA VAL A 33 0.67 21.94 -0.53
C VAL A 33 -0.15 20.90 0.21
N PHE A 34 0.39 19.67 0.32
CA PHE A 34 -0.20 18.64 1.15
C PHE A 34 0.02 18.91 2.64
N SER A 35 -1.03 18.75 3.43
CA SER A 35 -0.91 18.80 4.90
C SER A 35 -0.04 17.66 5.47
N ARG A 36 -0.01 16.52 4.77
CA ARG A 36 0.80 15.35 5.11
C ARG A 36 1.43 14.78 3.83
N PRO A 37 2.68 15.15 3.48
CA PRO A 37 3.32 14.69 2.25
C PRO A 37 3.73 13.21 2.29
N HIS A 38 3.69 12.58 3.47
CA HIS A 38 3.94 11.15 3.65
C HIS A 38 2.86 10.54 4.55
N ALA A 39 2.29 9.43 4.10
CA ALA A 39 1.36 8.63 4.89
C ALA A 39 1.73 7.14 4.80
N HIS A 40 1.44 6.43 5.90
CA HIS A 40 1.56 4.99 5.97
C HIS A 40 0.24 4.40 6.45
N VAL A 41 -0.21 3.34 5.77
CA VAL A 41 -1.44 2.62 6.13
C VAL A 41 -1.18 1.12 6.09
N THR A 42 -1.80 0.41 7.03
CA THR A 42 -1.89 -1.05 7.00
C THR A 42 -3.33 -1.45 6.69
N VAL A 43 -3.53 -2.29 5.70
CA VAL A 43 -4.84 -2.77 5.25
C VAL A 43 -4.83 -4.28 5.15
N ARG A 44 -5.91 -4.96 5.55
CA ARG A 44 -6.01 -6.42 5.39
C ARG A 44 -6.25 -6.78 3.93
N GLU A 45 -5.75 -7.93 3.48
CA GLU A 45 -5.96 -8.34 2.09
C GLU A 45 -7.43 -8.68 1.76
N ASP A 46 -8.18 -9.14 2.76
CA ASP A 46 -9.63 -9.38 2.70
C ASP A 46 -10.47 -8.11 2.71
N ALA A 47 -9.84 -6.92 2.70
CA ALA A 47 -10.55 -5.65 2.63
C ALA A 47 -11.33 -5.52 1.32
N VAL A 48 -12.60 -5.15 1.43
CA VAL A 48 -13.47 -4.96 0.27
C VAL A 48 -13.09 -3.70 -0.53
N PRO A 49 -13.27 -3.70 -1.86
CA PRO A 49 -13.20 -2.47 -2.65
C PRO A 49 -14.11 -1.37 -2.09
N GLY A 50 -13.62 -0.15 -2.08
CA GLY A 50 -14.23 1.02 -1.45
C GLY A 50 -13.73 1.30 -0.03
N THR A 51 -12.95 0.40 0.58
CA THR A 51 -12.34 0.63 1.90
C THR A 51 -11.48 1.91 1.87
N PRO A 52 -11.74 2.90 2.75
CA PRO A 52 -10.94 4.11 2.83
C PRO A 52 -9.56 3.81 3.43
N LEU A 53 -8.50 4.37 2.85
CA LEU A 53 -7.12 4.10 3.26
C LEU A 53 -6.44 5.33 3.86
N ALA A 54 -6.54 6.48 3.20
CA ALA A 54 -5.92 7.72 3.64
C ALA A 54 -6.68 8.94 3.11
N ALA A 55 -6.59 10.07 3.80
CA ALA A 55 -7.03 11.36 3.30
C ALA A 55 -5.81 12.27 3.16
N LEU A 56 -5.52 12.70 1.94
CA LEU A 56 -4.36 13.50 1.58
C LEU A 56 -4.80 14.78 0.86
N PRO A 57 -5.54 15.68 1.52
CA PRO A 57 -5.93 16.94 0.90
C PRO A 57 -4.70 17.86 0.76
N ALA A 58 -4.58 18.44 -0.42
CA ALA A 58 -3.68 19.54 -0.74
C ALA A 58 -4.46 20.87 -0.73
N ARG A 59 -3.76 21.96 -0.42
CA ARG A 59 -4.29 23.32 -0.47
C ARG A 59 -3.39 24.19 -1.30
N ASP A 60 -3.98 24.95 -2.20
CA ASP A 60 -3.29 25.95 -2.98
C ASP A 60 -3.49 27.35 -2.35
N PRO A 61 -2.41 28.07 -1.98
CA PRO A 61 -2.51 29.42 -1.44
C PRO A 61 -3.11 30.46 -2.41
N ASP A 62 -3.01 30.23 -3.72
CA ASP A 62 -3.50 31.14 -4.76
C ASP A 62 -5.03 30.98 -4.97
N ALA A 63 -5.62 29.92 -4.42
CA ALA A 63 -7.07 29.68 -4.46
C ALA A 63 -7.84 30.61 -3.48
N GLN A 64 -7.96 31.89 -3.82
CA GLN A 64 -8.70 32.90 -3.05
C GLN A 64 -10.23 32.78 -3.16
N SER A 65 -10.83 31.61 -2.91
CA SER A 65 -12.23 31.40 -2.47
C SER A 65 -12.62 29.93 -2.67
N GLY A 66 -12.96 29.26 -1.57
CA GLY A 66 -13.58 27.93 -1.49
C GLY A 66 -13.76 27.13 -2.78
N GLN A 67 -12.84 26.18 -3.00
CA GLN A 67 -12.95 24.99 -3.88
C GLN A 67 -13.17 25.23 -5.38
N GLN A 68 -12.11 24.98 -6.17
CA GLN A 68 -12.06 24.12 -7.38
C GLN A 68 -10.85 24.51 -8.24
N GLY A 69 -9.65 24.23 -7.73
CA GLY A 69 -8.43 24.51 -8.48
C GLY A 69 -7.36 23.46 -8.30
N VAL A 70 -7.64 22.32 -7.65
CA VAL A 70 -6.66 21.26 -7.47
C VAL A 70 -7.28 19.92 -7.84
N ASP A 71 -6.74 19.27 -8.86
CA ASP A 71 -7.10 17.92 -9.25
C ASP A 71 -6.11 16.92 -8.65
N TYR A 72 -6.63 15.75 -8.28
CA TYR A 72 -5.84 14.65 -7.74
C TYR A 72 -5.73 13.52 -8.76
N ARG A 73 -4.54 12.93 -8.83
CA ARG A 73 -4.31 11.71 -9.60
C ARG A 73 -3.27 10.84 -8.91
N LEU A 74 -3.35 9.54 -9.17
CA LEU A 74 -2.34 8.59 -8.73
C LEU A 74 -1.26 8.46 -9.80
N GLU A 75 -0.01 8.55 -9.39
CA GLU A 75 1.16 8.26 -10.22
C GLU A 75 2.00 7.15 -9.60
N GLY A 76 2.38 6.20 -10.45
CA GLY A 76 3.08 5.00 -10.00
C GLY A 76 2.27 4.18 -8.99
N GLY A 77 2.75 2.98 -8.73
CA GLY A 77 2.24 2.20 -7.62
C GLY A 77 0.99 1.38 -7.88
N TRP A 78 0.73 0.53 -6.89
CA TRP A 78 -0.28 -0.52 -6.82
C TRP A 78 -1.62 -0.15 -7.47
N GLY A 79 -1.91 -0.74 -8.64
CA GLY A 79 -3.11 -0.52 -9.45
C GLY A 79 -4.44 -0.96 -8.81
N SER A 80 -4.43 -1.16 -7.50
CA SER A 80 -5.58 -1.49 -6.66
C SER A 80 -6.11 -0.28 -5.90
N LEU A 81 -5.65 0.94 -6.19
CA LEU A 81 -6.05 2.17 -5.50
C LEU A 81 -6.81 3.13 -6.42
N MET A 82 -7.64 3.98 -5.83
CA MET A 82 -8.22 5.16 -6.48
C MET A 82 -8.12 6.38 -5.55
N VAL A 83 -8.09 7.57 -6.15
CA VAL A 83 -8.13 8.85 -5.45
C VAL A 83 -9.36 9.63 -5.91
N ASP A 84 -10.06 10.22 -4.96
CA ASP A 84 -11.21 11.09 -5.21
C ASP A 84 -10.77 12.57 -5.31
N THR A 85 -11.68 13.41 -5.77
CA THR A 85 -11.53 14.85 -5.98
C THR A 85 -11.19 15.65 -4.71
N ASP A 86 -11.41 15.08 -3.53
CA ASP A 86 -11.07 15.69 -2.23
C ASP A 86 -9.68 15.25 -1.69
N GLY A 87 -8.97 14.41 -2.45
CA GLY A 87 -7.70 13.81 -2.03
C GLY A 87 -7.85 12.57 -1.14
N SER A 88 -9.07 12.03 -0.99
CA SER A 88 -9.31 10.76 -0.31
C SER A 88 -8.87 9.58 -1.18
N VAL A 89 -8.06 8.69 -0.62
CA VAL A 89 -7.56 7.47 -1.28
C VAL A 89 -8.28 6.26 -0.71
N SER A 90 -8.81 5.42 -1.59
CA SER A 90 -9.53 4.20 -1.24
C SER A 90 -9.11 3.02 -2.10
N LEU A 91 -9.47 1.83 -1.64
CA LEU A 91 -9.20 0.59 -2.34
C LEU A 91 -10.13 0.45 -3.56
N TRP A 92 -9.57 0.22 -4.75
CA TRP A 92 -10.31 -0.02 -6.00
C TRP A 92 -10.48 -1.51 -6.32
N ARG A 93 -9.48 -2.32 -5.98
CA ARG A 93 -9.49 -3.78 -6.21
C ARG A 93 -9.10 -4.51 -4.94
N GLN A 94 -9.62 -5.72 -4.79
CA GLN A 94 -9.20 -6.60 -3.71
C GLN A 94 -7.68 -6.83 -3.78
N LEU A 95 -7.07 -6.98 -2.61
CA LEU A 95 -5.64 -7.21 -2.46
C LEU A 95 -5.38 -8.71 -2.37
N ASP A 96 -4.16 -9.09 -2.69
CA ASP A 96 -3.64 -10.46 -2.62
C ASP A 96 -2.19 -10.28 -2.15
N ARG A 97 -1.91 -10.64 -0.89
CA ARG A 97 -0.60 -10.42 -0.30
C ARG A 97 0.42 -11.44 -0.83
N GLU A 98 -0.04 -12.60 -1.25
CA GLU A 98 0.74 -13.71 -1.82
C GLU A 98 1.16 -13.46 -3.27
N ALA A 99 0.49 -12.52 -3.96
CA ALA A 99 0.89 -12.06 -5.28
C ALA A 99 2.32 -11.46 -5.29
N PRO A 100 3.03 -11.48 -6.44
CA PRO A 100 4.31 -10.81 -6.58
C PRO A 100 4.20 -9.33 -6.18
N ASP A 101 5.01 -8.90 -5.23
CA ASP A 101 5.01 -7.55 -4.64
C ASP A 101 3.70 -7.15 -3.92
N GLY A 102 2.87 -8.12 -3.50
CA GLY A 102 1.57 -7.91 -2.83
C GLY A 102 1.64 -7.56 -1.34
N ALA A 103 2.79 -7.75 -0.68
CA ALA A 103 2.95 -7.49 0.76
C ALA A 103 3.09 -6.00 1.11
N THR A 104 3.73 -5.21 0.24
CA THR A 104 3.96 -3.78 0.46
C THR A 104 3.91 -2.99 -0.83
N GLY A 105 3.26 -1.84 -0.78
CA GLY A 105 3.05 -0.95 -1.91
C GLY A 105 3.45 0.48 -1.64
N LYS A 106 3.73 1.22 -2.70
CA LYS A 106 3.89 2.67 -2.67
C LYS A 106 3.09 3.27 -3.80
N ALA A 107 2.34 4.33 -3.53
CA ALA A 107 1.63 5.12 -4.53
C ALA A 107 1.96 6.60 -4.33
N LEU A 108 2.09 7.34 -5.43
CA LEU A 108 2.24 8.78 -5.37
C LEU A 108 0.89 9.43 -5.63
N VAL A 109 0.46 10.30 -4.71
CA VAL A 109 -0.73 11.12 -4.89
C VAL A 109 -0.25 12.49 -5.38
N VAL A 110 -0.63 12.85 -6.59
CA VAL A 110 -0.25 14.11 -7.22
C VAL A 110 -1.44 15.05 -7.20
N ALA A 111 -1.24 16.22 -6.63
CA ALA A 111 -2.16 17.35 -6.65
C ALA A 111 -1.68 18.34 -7.71
N VAL A 112 -2.53 18.73 -8.65
CA VAL A 112 -2.20 19.65 -9.75
C VAL A 112 -3.15 20.83 -9.70
N ASP A 113 -2.63 22.05 -9.70
CA ASP A 113 -3.47 23.23 -9.72
C ASP A 113 -4.10 23.49 -11.12
N HIS A 114 -5.04 24.43 -11.18
CA HIS A 114 -5.66 24.89 -12.44
C HIS A 114 -5.06 26.20 -12.96
N GLY A 115 -3.91 26.61 -12.41
CA GLY A 115 -3.24 27.82 -12.82
C GLY A 115 -2.55 27.71 -14.17
N VAL A 116 -1.98 28.83 -14.64
CA VAL A 116 -1.29 28.91 -15.93
C VAL A 116 0.07 29.59 -15.74
N PRO A 117 1.20 28.87 -15.87
CA PRO A 117 1.29 27.42 -16.06
C PRO A 117 0.82 26.64 -14.81
N PRO A 118 0.38 25.38 -14.97
CA PRO A 118 -0.06 24.59 -13.84
C PRO A 118 1.14 24.17 -12.97
N LEU A 119 0.99 24.25 -11.66
CA LEU A 119 1.95 23.74 -10.69
C LEU A 119 1.39 22.49 -10.00
N SER A 120 2.27 21.70 -9.40
CA SER A 120 1.87 20.43 -8.77
C SER A 120 2.71 20.11 -7.55
N ALA A 121 2.13 19.35 -6.64
CA ALA A 121 2.84 18.70 -5.56
C ALA A 121 2.55 17.20 -5.53
N THR A 122 3.41 16.47 -4.84
CA THR A 122 3.31 15.02 -4.72
C THR A 122 3.44 14.59 -3.27
N ALA A 123 2.51 13.75 -2.81
CA ALA A 123 2.59 13.03 -1.55
C ALA A 123 2.85 11.54 -1.79
N THR A 124 3.53 10.88 -0.86
CA THR A 124 3.80 9.43 -0.91
C THR A 124 2.91 8.69 0.08
N LEU A 125 2.13 7.74 -0.41
CA LEU A 125 1.39 6.78 0.39
C LEU A 125 2.12 5.43 0.37
N THR A 126 2.55 4.96 1.54
CA THR A 126 3.09 3.60 1.71
C THR A 126 2.01 2.70 2.29
N ILE A 127 1.82 1.53 1.69
CA ILE A 127 0.80 0.56 2.07
C ILE A 127 1.51 -0.71 2.53
N THR A 128 1.10 -1.23 3.68
CA THR A 128 1.45 -2.58 4.14
C THR A 128 0.19 -3.43 4.09
N VAL A 129 0.26 -4.62 3.52
CA VAL A 129 -0.87 -5.55 3.53
C VAL A 129 -0.72 -6.51 4.70
N ALA A 130 -1.75 -6.52 5.55
CA ALA A 130 -1.86 -7.46 6.65
C ALA A 130 -2.43 -8.78 6.14
N ASP A 131 -1.72 -9.83 6.50
CA ASP A 131 -2.00 -11.21 6.14
C ASP A 131 -3.29 -11.73 6.81
N VAL A 132 -4.01 -12.55 6.05
CA VAL A 132 -5.23 -13.26 6.40
C VAL A 132 -5.00 -14.71 6.02
N ASN A 133 -5.39 -15.65 6.89
CA ASN A 133 -5.30 -17.07 6.55
C ASN A 133 -6.36 -17.45 5.51
N ASP A 134 -6.03 -17.31 4.24
CA ASP A 134 -6.92 -17.62 3.13
C ASP A 134 -6.32 -18.59 2.09
N CYS A 135 -5.06 -18.99 2.26
CA CYS A 135 -4.43 -20.01 1.44
C CYS A 135 -4.38 -21.36 2.18
N PRO A 136 -5.13 -22.39 1.75
CA PRO A 136 -5.05 -23.68 2.41
C PRO A 136 -3.69 -24.35 2.15
N PRO A 137 -3.22 -25.21 3.08
CA PRO A 137 -1.96 -25.92 2.92
C PRO A 137 -1.99 -26.86 1.71
N ARG A 138 -0.92 -26.85 0.93
CA ARG A 138 -0.77 -27.65 -0.30
C ARG A 138 0.39 -28.63 -0.18
N LEU A 139 0.14 -29.88 -0.53
CA LEU A 139 1.20 -30.86 -0.67
C LEU A 139 2.01 -30.57 -1.94
N LEU A 140 3.32 -30.47 -1.82
CA LEU A 140 4.19 -30.47 -2.99
C LEU A 140 4.20 -31.87 -3.61
N PRO A 141 4.32 -32.00 -4.95
CA PRO A 141 4.33 -33.29 -5.62
C PRO A 141 5.36 -34.20 -4.95
N PRO A 142 4.95 -35.41 -4.49
CA PRO A 142 5.90 -36.30 -3.87
C PRO A 142 6.91 -36.74 -4.92
N THR A 143 8.18 -36.81 -4.52
CA THR A 143 9.14 -37.67 -5.21
C THR A 143 8.52 -39.07 -5.23
N VAL A 144 8.47 -39.75 -6.37
CA VAL A 144 7.97 -41.14 -6.43
C VAL A 144 8.78 -41.98 -5.45
N LEU A 145 8.11 -42.54 -4.44
CA LEU A 145 8.75 -43.32 -3.39
C LEU A 145 8.66 -44.81 -3.76
N HIS A 146 9.81 -45.48 -3.81
CA HIS A 146 9.89 -46.90 -4.05
C HIS A 146 10.20 -47.63 -2.75
N VAL A 147 9.51 -48.75 -2.51
CA VAL A 147 9.76 -49.64 -1.38
C VAL A 147 9.96 -51.06 -1.92
N MET A 148 11.00 -51.74 -1.42
CA MET A 148 11.23 -53.15 -1.74
C MET A 148 10.36 -54.01 -0.84
N GLU A 149 9.64 -54.96 -1.43
CA GLU A 149 8.92 -55.98 -0.67
C GLU A 149 9.90 -56.82 0.16
N GLY A 150 9.54 -57.10 1.43
CA GLY A 150 10.37 -57.87 2.36
C GLY A 150 11.62 -57.14 2.87
N GLY A 151 11.81 -55.86 2.51
CA GLY A 151 12.93 -55.05 2.98
C GLY A 151 12.82 -54.63 4.45
N PRO A 152 13.93 -54.19 5.07
CA PRO A 152 13.92 -53.68 6.43
C PRO A 152 13.12 -52.36 6.53
N PRO A 153 12.65 -51.97 7.73
CA PRO A 153 11.94 -50.71 7.92
C PRO A 153 12.78 -49.50 7.47
N THR A 154 12.33 -48.84 6.40
CA THR A 154 13.08 -47.80 5.69
C THR A 154 12.31 -46.47 5.69
N ARG A 155 13.03 -45.34 5.75
CA ARG A 155 12.47 -44.00 5.54
C ARG A 155 12.20 -43.85 4.04
N LEU A 156 10.93 -43.66 3.69
CA LEU A 156 10.51 -43.56 2.29
C LEU A 156 10.81 -42.18 1.73
N GLY A 157 10.49 -41.12 2.48
CA GLY A 157 10.73 -39.76 2.03
C GLY A 157 10.11 -38.71 2.94
N ILE A 158 10.15 -37.46 2.47
CA ILE A 158 9.60 -36.29 3.13
C ILE A 158 8.45 -35.77 2.27
N LEU A 159 7.32 -35.52 2.91
CA LEU A 159 6.18 -34.81 2.35
C LEU A 159 6.30 -33.35 2.76
N LYS A 160 6.59 -32.52 1.77
CA LYS A 160 6.64 -31.08 1.97
C LYS A 160 5.25 -30.47 1.83
N VAL A 161 4.91 -29.62 2.78
CA VAL A 161 3.69 -28.82 2.76
C VAL A 161 4.09 -27.37 2.51
N THR A 162 3.41 -26.72 1.58
CA THR A 162 3.55 -25.29 1.36
C THR A 162 2.25 -24.60 1.74
N ASP A 163 2.41 -23.46 2.39
CA ASP A 163 1.34 -22.54 2.72
C ASP A 163 1.95 -21.15 2.57
N PRO A 164 1.47 -20.32 1.62
CA PRO A 164 2.07 -19.03 1.33
C PRO A 164 1.73 -17.96 2.38
N ASP A 165 0.83 -18.22 3.33
CA ASP A 165 0.44 -17.30 4.39
C ASP A 165 1.59 -17.02 5.39
N VAL A 166 1.47 -15.94 6.19
CA VAL A 166 2.55 -15.54 7.11
C VAL A 166 2.62 -16.46 8.33
N TRP A 167 3.63 -17.34 8.33
CA TRP A 167 3.92 -18.26 9.44
C TRP A 167 4.06 -17.58 10.81
N ALA A 168 4.65 -16.39 10.88
CA ALA A 168 4.90 -15.66 12.12
C ALA A 168 3.61 -15.19 12.82
N LEU A 169 2.48 -15.17 12.09
CA LEU A 169 1.15 -14.87 12.61
C LEU A 169 0.37 -16.14 12.96
N GLY A 170 0.96 -17.32 12.80
CA GLY A 170 0.29 -18.60 13.04
C GLY A 170 -0.63 -19.02 11.90
N HIS A 171 -0.54 -18.40 10.74
CA HIS A 171 -1.33 -18.76 9.56
C HIS A 171 -0.69 -19.87 8.71
N GLY A 172 0.38 -20.49 9.19
CA GLY A 172 1.02 -21.63 8.53
C GLY A 172 1.29 -22.78 9.51
N PRO A 173 2.50 -23.37 9.51
CA PRO A 173 2.80 -24.52 10.35
C PRO A 173 2.62 -24.24 11.86
N PRO A 174 2.34 -25.28 12.69
CA PRO A 174 2.46 -26.71 12.37
C PRO A 174 1.23 -27.29 11.64
N PHE A 175 1.50 -28.03 10.56
CA PHE A 175 0.45 -28.75 9.83
C PHE A 175 0.16 -30.12 10.45
N THR A 176 -1.10 -30.56 10.36
CA THR A 176 -1.48 -31.94 10.69
C THR A 176 -1.55 -32.76 9.41
N LEU A 177 -0.80 -33.86 9.36
CA LEU A 177 -0.74 -34.76 8.22
C LEU A 177 -1.26 -36.14 8.60
N SER A 178 -2.03 -36.77 7.72
CA SER A 178 -2.59 -38.11 7.94
C SER A 178 -2.70 -38.89 6.64
N LEU A 179 -2.66 -40.22 6.76
CA LEU A 179 -3.00 -41.10 5.65
C LEU A 179 -4.52 -41.12 5.47
N ALA A 180 -5.00 -40.97 4.23
CA ALA A 180 -6.42 -41.04 3.94
C ALA A 180 -7.00 -42.37 4.46
N PRO A 181 -8.15 -42.34 5.18
CA PRO A 181 -8.76 -43.54 5.76
C PRO A 181 -9.29 -44.50 4.69
N THR A 182 -9.43 -44.04 3.46
CA THR A 182 -9.82 -44.84 2.29
C THR A 182 -8.71 -45.74 1.76
N ASN A 183 -7.47 -45.59 2.25
CA ASN A 183 -6.37 -46.46 1.85
C ASN A 183 -6.63 -47.91 2.30
N PRO A 184 -6.15 -48.91 1.54
CA PRO A 184 -6.27 -50.31 1.93
C PRO A 184 -5.69 -50.59 3.33
N PRO A 185 -6.27 -51.52 4.11
CA PRO A 185 -5.80 -51.81 5.47
C PRO A 185 -4.32 -52.19 5.56
N HIS A 186 -3.79 -52.89 4.55
CA HIS A 186 -2.37 -53.26 4.49
C HIS A 186 -1.45 -52.04 4.28
N VAL A 187 -1.93 -50.98 3.64
CA VAL A 187 -1.18 -49.72 3.50
C VAL A 187 -1.15 -48.97 4.82
N LEU A 188 -2.30 -48.87 5.50
CA LEU A 188 -2.42 -48.20 6.80
C LEU A 188 -1.64 -48.91 7.93
N SER A 189 -1.42 -50.22 7.80
CA SER A 189 -0.58 -50.99 8.72
C SER A 189 0.92 -50.83 8.43
N LEU A 190 1.32 -50.82 7.15
CA LEU A 190 2.73 -50.78 6.73
C LEU A 190 3.33 -49.37 6.70
N ILE A 191 2.58 -48.36 6.28
CA ILE A 191 3.09 -46.98 6.16
C ILE A 191 2.67 -46.19 7.39
N LYS A 192 3.63 -45.53 8.03
CA LYS A 192 3.41 -44.58 9.12
C LYS A 192 3.90 -43.21 8.70
N LEU A 193 3.11 -42.20 9.01
CA LEU A 193 3.52 -40.81 8.90
C LEU A 193 3.97 -40.33 10.28
N LYS A 194 5.19 -39.80 10.35
CA LYS A 194 5.77 -39.20 11.55
C LYS A 194 5.97 -37.72 11.30
N PHE A 195 5.67 -36.89 12.29
CA PHE A 195 5.88 -35.45 12.20
C PHE A 195 7.32 -35.12 12.59
N ASP A 196 8.03 -34.35 11.75
CA ASP A 196 9.33 -33.77 12.11
C ASP A 196 9.13 -32.32 12.59
N PRO A 197 9.28 -32.04 13.89
CA PRO A 197 9.06 -30.70 14.44
C PRO A 197 10.13 -29.67 14.04
N ARG A 198 11.26 -30.10 13.45
CA ARG A 198 12.32 -29.18 13.01
C ARG A 198 12.06 -28.62 11.62
N GLU A 199 11.44 -29.41 10.75
CA GLU A 199 11.16 -29.05 9.37
C GLU A 199 9.67 -28.72 9.15
N TYR A 200 8.79 -28.99 10.13
CA TYR A 200 7.33 -28.92 10.01
C TYR A 200 6.77 -29.77 8.86
N ASP A 201 7.57 -30.73 8.39
CA ASP A 201 7.30 -31.63 7.29
C ASP A 201 6.83 -33.01 7.80
N GLY A 202 6.10 -33.74 6.95
CA GLY A 202 5.70 -35.12 7.24
C GLY A 202 6.75 -36.11 6.75
N VAL A 203 7.26 -36.97 7.62
CA VAL A 203 8.17 -38.05 7.25
C VAL A 203 7.40 -39.36 7.06
N PHE A 204 7.50 -39.95 5.87
CA PHE A 204 6.96 -41.28 5.59
C PHE A 204 7.98 -42.37 5.95
N CYS A 205 7.51 -43.34 6.71
CA CYS A 205 8.30 -44.46 7.21
C CYS A 205 7.55 -45.77 7.01
N VAL A 206 8.27 -46.82 6.62
CA VAL A 206 7.77 -48.20 6.82
C VAL A 206 7.71 -48.48 8.33
N ALA A 207 6.68 -49.19 8.77
CA ALA A 207 6.48 -49.57 10.16
C ALA A 207 7.75 -50.21 10.76
N GLY A 208 8.20 -49.69 11.89
CA GLY A 208 9.45 -50.09 12.55
C GLY A 208 10.67 -49.19 12.25
N CYS A 209 10.57 -48.24 11.32
CA CYS A 209 11.63 -47.27 11.06
C CYS A 209 11.69 -46.24 12.21
N ALA A 210 12.88 -45.83 12.66
CA ALA A 210 13.04 -44.76 13.65
C ALA A 210 12.65 -43.40 13.04
N ALA A 211 12.02 -42.52 13.83
CA ALA A 211 12.04 -41.09 13.50
C ALA A 211 13.42 -40.61 13.92
N ALA A 212 14.11 -39.90 13.04
CA ALA A 212 15.42 -39.32 13.36
C ALA A 212 15.31 -38.33 14.53
#